data_AF-Q4UK04-F1
#
_entry.id   AF-Q4UK04-F1
#
_cell.length_a   1.000
_cell.length_b   1.000
_cell.length_c   1.000
_cell.angle_alpha   90.00
_cell.angle_beta   90.00
_cell.angle_gamma   90.00
#
_symmetry.space_group_name_H-M   'P 1'
#
loop_
_entity.id
_entity.type
_entity.pdbx_description
1 polymer ?
#
loop_
_entity_poly.entity_id
_entity_poly.type
_entity_poly.pdbx_seq_one_letter_code
_entity_poly.pdbx_strand_id
1 'polypeptide(L)'
;MKTTLPERSLKIQARLNFIVQQILDIAQDKIAMIILYGSFARGDWVRDLPNGYHSDTDILIILKKGKYKGYTALRLVDNIYKRLEKTGVINPKQIIPYDSLISIILESIDEVNRQLEIGRYFFTDIKKEGILLYDSGEFTLSEAKDLPWSEMKEIAKDYYEYWFGRGKGFLKGATTYLNDSEYALSAFSLHQATESLYSTILLVFSNYKPKLHNLQKLGSMVGNYDSELWEVFP
;
A
#
# COMPACT_ATOMS: atom_id res chain seq x y z
N MET A 1 -0.04 5.34 19.05
CA MET A 1 0.63 5.65 17.77
C MET A 1 1.67 6.73 17.99
N LYS A 2 2.71 6.77 17.16
CA LYS A 2 3.72 7.82 17.19
C LYS A 2 3.16 9.09 16.55
N THR A 3 3.69 10.25 16.93
CA THR A 3 3.33 11.57 16.36
C THR A 3 4.54 12.33 15.82
N THR A 4 5.73 11.77 15.98
CA THR A 4 6.99 12.36 15.55
C THR A 4 7.64 11.48 14.48
N LEU A 5 8.19 12.11 13.44
CA LEU A 5 8.95 11.42 12.41
C LEU A 5 10.30 10.94 12.98
N PRO A 6 10.81 9.78 12.51
CA PRO A 6 12.22 9.42 12.71
C PRO A 6 13.16 10.49 12.16
N GLU A 7 14.34 10.65 12.76
CA GLU A 7 15.32 11.67 12.37
C GLU A 7 15.63 11.64 10.87
N ARG A 8 15.87 10.45 10.32
CA ARG A 8 16.16 10.23 8.88
C ARG A 8 14.99 10.64 7.96
N SER A 9 13.78 10.73 8.48
CA SER A 9 12.56 11.12 7.76
C SER A 9 12.18 12.59 7.96
N LEU A 10 12.85 13.35 8.85
CA LEU A 10 12.55 14.77 9.06
C LEU A 10 12.68 15.61 7.78
N LYS A 11 13.57 15.21 6.87
CA LYS A 11 13.76 15.87 5.56
C LYS A 11 12.49 15.96 4.72
N ILE A 12 11.51 15.06 4.91
CA ILE A 12 10.25 15.09 4.15
C ILE A 12 9.11 15.79 4.90
N GLN A 13 9.34 16.31 6.11
CA GLN A 13 8.27 16.84 6.97
C GLN A 13 7.49 17.98 6.31
N ALA A 14 8.19 18.93 5.68
CA ALA A 14 7.52 20.05 4.99
C ALA A 14 6.63 19.56 3.84
N ARG A 15 7.13 18.62 3.03
CA ARG A 15 6.37 17.99 1.95
C ARG A 15 5.17 17.22 2.50
N LEU A 16 5.35 16.48 3.59
CA LEU A 16 4.30 15.70 4.23
C LEU A 16 3.18 16.59 4.79
N ASN A 17 3.54 17.68 5.48
CA ASN A 17 2.59 18.67 5.96
C ASN A 17 1.80 19.29 4.81
N PHE A 18 2.46 19.60 3.69
CA PHE A 18 1.79 20.14 2.53
C PHE A 18 0.83 19.11 1.89
N ILE A 19 1.23 17.85 1.76
CA ILE A 19 0.36 16.75 1.29
C ILE A 19 -0.88 16.65 2.17
N VAL A 20 -0.71 16.60 3.49
CA VAL A 20 -1.79 16.50 4.46
C VAL A 20 -2.75 17.69 4.30
N GLN A 21 -2.23 18.91 4.19
CA GLN A 21 -3.06 20.09 3.95
C GLN A 21 -3.88 19.96 2.65
N GLN A 22 -3.26 19.55 1.55
CA GLN A 22 -3.97 19.37 0.27
C GLN A 22 -5.06 18.30 0.33
N ILE A 23 -4.85 17.24 1.12
CA ILE A 23 -5.87 16.20 1.35
C ILE A 23 -7.03 16.76 2.17
N LEU A 24 -6.74 17.48 3.27
CA LEU A 24 -7.75 18.05 4.14
C LEU A 24 -8.61 19.11 3.43
N ASP A 25 -8.01 19.94 2.59
CA ASP A 25 -8.73 20.94 1.77
C ASP A 25 -9.83 20.32 0.89
N ILE A 26 -9.71 19.04 0.52
CA ILE A 26 -10.68 18.33 -0.34
C ILE A 26 -11.83 17.72 0.48
N ALA A 27 -11.52 17.20 1.66
CA ALA A 27 -12.38 16.22 2.32
C ALA A 27 -12.20 16.12 3.85
N GLN A 28 -11.74 17.18 4.52
CA GLN A 28 -11.52 17.17 5.98
C GLN A 28 -12.74 16.67 6.77
N ASP A 29 -13.96 17.06 6.36
CA ASP A 29 -15.22 16.65 6.98
C ASP A 29 -15.44 15.12 6.96
N LYS A 30 -14.76 14.41 6.06
CA LYS A 30 -14.90 12.98 5.81
C LYS A 30 -13.76 12.16 6.40
N ILE A 31 -12.66 12.78 6.79
CA ILE A 31 -11.45 12.10 7.23
C ILE A 31 -11.45 12.02 8.75
N ALA A 32 -11.29 10.80 9.26
CA ALA A 32 -11.08 10.52 10.68
C ALA A 32 -9.61 10.69 11.03
N MET A 33 -8.71 10.04 10.27
CA MET A 33 -7.27 10.08 10.54
C MET A 33 -6.46 10.03 9.24
N ILE A 34 -5.25 10.60 9.25
CA ILE A 34 -4.23 10.40 8.22
C ILE A 34 -2.97 9.88 8.90
N ILE A 35 -2.43 8.77 8.41
CA ILE A 35 -1.31 8.08 9.03
C ILE A 35 -0.24 7.84 7.96
N LEU A 36 1.00 8.24 8.25
CA LEU A 36 2.17 7.78 7.50
C LEU A 36 2.51 6.37 7.98
N TYR A 37 2.70 5.45 7.03
CA TYR A 37 3.20 4.12 7.33
C TYR A 37 4.39 3.77 6.43
N GLY A 38 4.83 2.52 6.47
CA GLY A 38 5.92 2.04 5.63
C GLY A 38 7.28 2.59 6.05
N SER A 39 8.21 2.60 5.11
CA SER A 39 9.63 2.79 5.42
C SER A 39 9.98 4.21 5.89
N PHE A 40 9.22 5.23 5.48
CA PHE A 40 9.39 6.58 6.03
C PHE A 40 8.90 6.70 7.48
N ALA A 41 7.86 5.96 7.89
CA ALA A 41 7.41 5.93 9.28
C ALA A 41 8.39 5.17 10.19
N ARG A 42 9.03 4.12 9.67
CA ARG A 42 10.08 3.36 10.37
C ARG A 42 11.45 4.03 10.36
N GLY A 43 11.74 4.84 9.34
CA GLY A 43 13.03 5.51 9.15
C GLY A 43 14.05 4.69 8.36
N ASP A 44 13.66 3.56 7.80
CA ASP A 44 14.50 2.62 7.05
C ASP A 44 14.35 2.78 5.51
N TRP A 45 13.71 3.84 5.03
CA TRP A 45 13.53 4.13 3.59
C TRP A 45 14.84 4.08 2.79
N VAL A 46 14.76 3.71 1.52
CA VAL A 46 15.91 3.59 0.61
C VAL A 46 15.74 4.53 -0.58
N ARG A 47 16.85 5.13 -1.02
CA ARG A 47 16.93 5.92 -2.26
C ARG A 47 18.17 5.47 -3.02
N ASP A 48 17.95 4.57 -3.95
CA ASP A 48 18.94 3.93 -4.80
C ASP A 48 18.63 4.23 -6.28
N LEU A 49 18.92 5.47 -6.68
CA LEU A 49 18.64 5.96 -8.04
C LEU A 49 19.36 5.18 -9.15
N PRO A 50 20.61 4.70 -8.98
CA PRO A 50 21.27 3.83 -9.98
C PRO A 50 20.45 2.58 -10.34
N ASN A 51 19.79 1.97 -9.36
CA ASN A 51 18.93 0.80 -9.54
C ASN A 51 17.46 1.18 -9.74
N GLY A 52 17.16 2.47 -9.97
CA GLY A 52 15.80 2.95 -10.21
C GLY A 52 14.87 2.91 -9.00
N TYR A 53 15.38 2.64 -7.79
CA TYR A 53 14.56 2.47 -6.60
C TYR A 53 14.54 3.71 -5.70
N HIS A 54 13.35 4.13 -5.30
CA HIS A 54 13.15 5.13 -4.26
C HIS A 54 11.89 4.76 -3.49
N SER A 55 11.98 4.60 -2.18
CA SER A 55 10.83 4.25 -1.36
C SER A 55 9.69 5.26 -1.53
N ASP A 56 8.46 4.77 -1.49
CA ASP A 56 7.27 5.58 -1.58
C ASP A 56 6.94 6.24 -0.23
N THR A 57 6.24 7.37 -0.27
CA THR A 57 5.54 7.93 0.89
C THR A 57 4.16 7.28 0.98
N ASP A 58 4.09 6.26 1.83
CA ASP A 58 2.91 5.46 2.10
C ASP A 58 1.97 6.14 3.11
N ILE A 59 0.77 6.51 2.65
CA ILE A 59 -0.24 7.23 3.43
C ILE A 59 -1.52 6.40 3.52
N LEU A 60 -1.97 6.14 4.75
CA LEU A 60 -3.30 5.59 5.03
C LEU A 60 -4.24 6.75 5.39
N ILE A 61 -5.31 6.90 4.63
CA ILE A 61 -6.40 7.82 4.91
C ILE A 61 -7.58 7.02 5.46
N ILE A 62 -7.94 7.29 6.71
CA ILE A 62 -9.06 6.64 7.38
C ILE A 62 -10.27 7.56 7.31
N LEU A 63 -11.36 7.08 6.71
CA LEU A 63 -12.60 7.82 6.57
C LEU A 63 -13.55 7.59 7.74
N LYS A 64 -14.32 8.64 8.08
CA LYS A 64 -15.40 8.58 9.06
C LYS A 64 -16.49 7.59 8.62
N LYS A 65 -17.26 7.12 9.61
CA LYS A 65 -18.28 6.09 9.45
C LYS A 65 -19.31 6.44 8.37
N GLY A 66 -19.67 5.46 7.54
CA GLY A 66 -20.96 5.45 6.84
C GLY A 66 -21.11 6.11 5.46
N LYS A 67 -20.07 6.53 4.72
CA LYS A 67 -20.32 7.21 3.41
C LYS A 67 -19.48 6.85 2.19
N TYR A 68 -18.49 5.96 2.26
CA TYR A 68 -17.55 5.80 1.13
C TYR A 68 -17.15 4.34 0.89
N LYS A 69 -18.03 3.57 0.25
CA LYS A 69 -17.71 2.24 -0.28
C LYS A 69 -17.72 2.28 -1.82
N GLY A 70 -16.86 1.48 -2.44
CA GLY A 70 -16.82 1.32 -3.90
C GLY A 70 -16.46 2.60 -4.65
N TYR A 71 -17.30 3.01 -5.60
CA TYR A 71 -17.01 4.08 -6.56
C TYR A 71 -16.69 5.44 -5.91
N THR A 72 -17.35 5.80 -4.80
CA THR A 72 -17.13 7.09 -4.14
C THR A 72 -15.76 7.19 -3.49
N ALA A 73 -15.23 6.06 -2.98
CA ALA A 73 -13.88 5.97 -2.42
C ALA A 73 -12.82 6.13 -3.53
N LEU A 74 -13.01 5.43 -4.66
CA LEU A 74 -12.13 5.56 -5.83
C LEU A 74 -12.08 6.99 -6.35
N ARG A 75 -13.24 7.65 -6.47
CA ARG A 75 -13.33 9.04 -6.92
C ARG A 75 -12.64 10.02 -5.97
N LEU A 76 -12.68 9.77 -4.66
CA LEU A 76 -11.96 10.59 -3.69
C LEU A 76 -10.44 10.45 -3.86
N VAL A 77 -9.94 9.23 -4.00
CA VAL A 77 -8.52 8.96 -4.26
C VAL A 77 -8.07 9.65 -5.56
N ASP A 78 -8.84 9.50 -6.65
CA ASP A 78 -8.55 10.18 -7.92
C ASP A 78 -8.51 11.71 -7.79
N ASN A 79 -9.44 12.28 -7.01
CA ASN A 79 -9.46 13.73 -6.76
C ASN A 79 -8.24 14.19 -5.96
N ILE A 80 -7.79 13.39 -4.99
CA ILE A 80 -6.57 13.66 -4.22
C ILE A 80 -5.36 13.65 -5.16
N TYR A 81 -5.17 12.60 -5.96
CA TYR A 81 -4.07 12.53 -6.93
C TYR A 81 -4.09 13.73 -7.89
N LYS A 82 -5.25 14.07 -8.47
CA LYS A 82 -5.40 15.25 -9.34
C LYS A 82 -5.05 16.57 -8.64
N ARG A 83 -5.40 16.72 -7.36
CA ARG A 83 -5.03 17.90 -6.58
C ARG A 83 -3.52 17.96 -6.38
N LEU A 84 -2.90 16.86 -5.96
CA LEU A 84 -1.46 16.76 -5.74
C LEU A 84 -0.65 17.00 -7.02
N GLU A 85 -1.17 16.57 -8.18
CA GLU A 85 -0.60 16.90 -9.49
C GLU A 85 -0.69 18.41 -9.78
N LYS A 86 -1.87 19.00 -9.59
CA LYS A 86 -2.08 20.44 -9.83
C LYS A 86 -1.24 21.33 -8.92
N THR A 87 -0.98 20.90 -7.69
CA THR A 87 -0.14 21.64 -6.74
C THR A 87 1.35 21.32 -6.85
N GLY A 88 1.75 20.52 -7.84
CA GLY A 88 3.15 20.21 -8.13
C GLY A 88 3.81 19.23 -7.16
N VAL A 89 3.03 18.61 -6.26
CA VAL A 89 3.53 17.57 -5.33
C VAL A 89 3.86 16.28 -6.07
N ILE A 90 3.01 15.95 -7.05
CA ILE A 90 3.21 14.83 -7.97
C ILE A 90 3.48 15.43 -9.34
N ASN A 91 4.57 15.01 -9.97
CA ASN A 91 4.83 15.35 -11.35
C ASN A 91 4.77 14.07 -12.19
N PRO A 92 3.66 13.81 -12.90
CA PRO A 92 3.49 12.58 -13.68
C PRO A 92 4.45 12.50 -14.87
N LYS A 93 5.14 13.59 -15.21
CA LYS A 93 6.15 13.63 -16.29
C LYS A 93 7.57 13.33 -15.79
N GLN A 94 7.79 13.24 -14.48
CA GLN A 94 9.10 12.87 -13.94
C GLN A 94 9.27 11.35 -14.03
N ILE A 95 10.30 10.93 -14.79
CA ILE A 95 10.68 9.52 -14.94
C ILE A 95 11.23 8.97 -13.62
N ILE A 96 12.04 9.78 -12.92
CA ILE A 96 12.53 9.51 -11.58
C ILE A 96 12.16 10.73 -10.74
N PRO A 97 11.20 10.61 -9.81
CA PRO A 97 10.83 11.75 -9.00
C PRO A 97 11.99 12.11 -8.06
N TYR A 98 12.32 13.40 -7.98
CA TYR A 98 13.34 13.87 -7.03
C TYR A 98 12.92 13.54 -5.59
N ASP A 99 11.61 13.58 -5.36
CA ASP A 99 10.93 13.13 -4.15
C ASP A 99 10.40 11.69 -4.29
N SER A 100 9.96 11.10 -3.19
CA SER A 100 9.30 9.78 -3.19
C SER A 100 7.94 9.84 -3.90
N LEU A 101 7.55 8.76 -4.59
CA LEU A 101 6.17 8.61 -5.07
C LEU A 101 5.21 8.59 -3.87
N ILE A 102 3.93 8.87 -4.10
CA ILE A 102 2.92 8.83 -3.04
C ILE A 102 2.01 7.64 -3.29
N SER A 103 1.94 6.76 -2.30
CA SER A 103 1.04 5.61 -2.28
C SER A 103 -0.05 5.88 -1.26
N ILE A 104 -1.32 5.87 -1.70
CA ILE A 104 -2.47 6.15 -0.84
C ILE A 104 -3.33 4.90 -0.72
N ILE A 105 -3.54 4.48 0.52
CA ILE A 105 -4.59 3.52 0.89
C ILE A 105 -5.71 4.30 1.57
N LEU A 106 -6.94 3.95 1.22
CA LEU A 106 -8.14 4.60 1.73
C LEU A 106 -9.08 3.53 2.27
N GLU A 107 -9.35 3.60 3.58
CA GLU A 107 -10.22 2.66 4.29
C GLU A 107 -11.16 3.40 5.24
N SER A 108 -12.28 2.80 5.60
CA SER A 108 -13.16 3.37 6.63
C SER A 108 -12.71 2.99 8.03
N ILE A 109 -13.00 3.83 9.03
CA ILE A 109 -12.72 3.55 10.45
C ILE A 109 -13.25 2.18 10.91
N ASP A 110 -14.45 1.80 10.46
CA ASP A 110 -15.04 0.49 10.78
C ASP A 110 -14.22 -0.67 10.21
N GLU A 111 -13.64 -0.50 9.02
CA GLU A 111 -12.86 -1.54 8.38
C GLU A 111 -11.49 -1.65 9.04
N VAL A 112 -10.82 -0.52 9.31
CA VAL A 112 -9.56 -0.51 10.05
C VAL A 112 -9.74 -1.17 11.42
N ASN A 113 -10.78 -0.81 12.17
CA ASN A 113 -11.06 -1.41 13.47
C ASN A 113 -11.37 -2.91 13.38
N ARG A 114 -12.19 -3.33 12.42
CA ARG A 114 -12.46 -4.75 12.16
C ARG A 114 -11.16 -5.52 11.88
N GLN A 115 -10.25 -4.94 11.09
CA GLN A 115 -8.98 -5.57 10.72
C GLN A 115 -8.01 -5.65 11.90
N LEU A 116 -8.00 -4.63 12.77
CA LEU A 116 -7.26 -4.65 14.04
C LEU A 116 -7.80 -5.73 14.99
N GLU A 117 -9.13 -5.84 15.12
CA GLU A 117 -9.80 -6.81 16.01
C GLU A 117 -9.57 -8.27 15.59
N ILE A 118 -9.39 -8.53 14.29
CA ILE A 118 -9.03 -9.86 13.78
C ILE A 118 -7.51 -10.06 13.67
N GLY A 119 -6.69 -9.10 14.11
CA GLY A 119 -5.24 -9.24 14.21
C GLY A 119 -4.50 -9.21 12.87
N ARG A 120 -4.95 -8.40 11.91
CA ARG A 120 -4.26 -8.29 10.61
C ARG A 120 -2.99 -7.46 10.75
N TYR A 121 -1.85 -8.05 10.38
CA TYR A 121 -0.53 -7.44 10.58
C TYR A 121 -0.43 -6.07 9.95
N PHE A 122 -0.85 -5.91 8.70
CA PHE A 122 -0.80 -4.62 8.02
C PHE A 122 -1.35 -3.46 8.87
N PHE A 123 -2.55 -3.61 9.43
CA PHE A 123 -3.14 -2.56 10.27
C PHE A 123 -2.55 -2.52 11.68
N THR A 124 -2.14 -3.67 12.21
CA THR A 124 -1.49 -3.79 13.52
C THR A 124 -0.14 -3.06 13.52
N ASP A 125 0.67 -3.27 12.48
CA ASP A 125 1.98 -2.64 12.27
C ASP A 125 1.81 -1.15 12.01
N ILE A 126 0.80 -0.73 11.24
CA ILE A 126 0.45 0.69 11.10
C ILE A 126 0.11 1.32 12.45
N LYS A 127 -0.67 0.65 13.31
CA LYS A 127 -1.00 1.17 14.65
C LYS A 127 0.22 1.22 15.58
N LYS A 128 1.14 0.25 15.47
CA LYS A 128 2.36 0.16 16.29
C LYS A 128 3.45 1.14 15.83
N GLU A 129 3.68 1.25 14.53
CA GLU A 129 4.86 1.91 13.95
C GLU A 129 4.54 3.21 13.21
N GLY A 130 3.29 3.38 12.76
CA GLY A 130 2.86 4.53 11.97
C GLY A 130 2.91 5.86 12.71
N ILE A 131 3.07 6.94 11.93
CA ILE A 131 3.07 8.31 12.42
C ILE A 131 1.71 8.95 12.14
N LEU A 132 1.00 9.34 13.18
CA LEU A 132 -0.25 10.08 13.08
C LEU A 132 0.04 11.49 12.54
N LEU A 133 -0.51 11.82 11.38
CA LEU A 133 -0.34 13.11 10.71
C LEU A 133 -1.54 14.03 10.91
N TYR A 134 -2.73 13.45 11.04
CA TYR A 134 -3.97 14.17 11.32
C TYR A 134 -4.92 13.25 12.09
N ASP A 135 -5.64 13.84 13.04
CA ASP A 135 -6.70 13.19 13.81
C ASP A 135 -7.86 14.18 13.96
N SER A 136 -9.08 13.74 13.61
CA SER A 136 -10.28 14.53 13.82
C SER A 136 -10.73 14.56 15.29
N GLY A 137 -10.21 13.65 16.13
CA GLY A 137 -10.58 13.50 17.55
C GLY A 137 -11.94 12.87 17.80
N GLU A 138 -12.65 12.44 16.74
CA GLU A 138 -14.02 11.90 16.82
C GLU A 138 -14.04 10.37 16.93
N PHE A 139 -12.93 9.69 16.62
CA PHE A 139 -12.86 8.23 16.51
C PHE A 139 -11.58 7.71 17.16
N THR A 140 -11.61 6.44 17.57
CA THR A 140 -10.45 5.74 18.13
C THR A 140 -10.21 4.42 17.40
N LEU A 141 -8.94 4.03 17.28
CA LEU A 141 -8.54 2.77 16.68
C LEU A 141 -8.63 1.63 17.70
N SER A 142 -9.33 0.54 17.37
CA SER A 142 -9.46 -0.66 18.19
C SER A 142 -8.10 -1.25 18.57
N GLU A 143 -7.99 -1.90 19.73
CA GLU A 143 -6.79 -2.65 20.08
C GLU A 143 -6.55 -3.77 19.08
N ALA A 144 -5.28 -3.93 18.67
CA ALA A 144 -4.91 -4.98 17.76
C ALA A 144 -4.94 -6.31 18.52
N LYS A 145 -5.65 -7.30 17.98
CA LYS A 145 -5.59 -8.65 18.52
C LYS A 145 -4.26 -9.28 18.14
N ASP A 146 -3.44 -9.64 19.12
CA ASP A 146 -2.28 -10.49 18.88
C ASP A 146 -2.76 -11.92 18.67
N LEU A 147 -2.67 -12.43 17.42
CA LEU A 147 -2.95 -13.83 17.14
C LEU A 147 -1.79 -14.72 17.65
N PRO A 148 -2.04 -15.98 18.05
CA PRO A 148 -0.95 -16.91 18.32
C PRO A 148 -0.17 -17.21 17.02
N TRP A 149 1.16 -17.36 17.13
CA TRP A 149 2.04 -17.72 16.01
C TRP A 149 1.58 -18.96 15.23
N SER A 150 0.96 -19.93 15.90
CA SER A 150 0.41 -21.12 15.25
C SER A 150 -0.76 -20.79 14.31
N GLU A 151 -1.69 -19.92 14.73
CA GLU A 151 -2.84 -19.51 13.91
C GLU A 151 -2.38 -18.65 12.73
N MET A 152 -1.41 -17.75 12.98
CA MET A 152 -0.79 -16.92 11.94
C MET A 152 -0.12 -17.77 10.87
N LYS A 153 0.59 -18.83 11.28
CA LYS A 153 1.27 -19.74 10.36
C LYS A 153 0.28 -20.48 9.46
N GLU A 154 -0.83 -20.96 10.00
CA GLU A 154 -1.86 -21.64 9.21
C GLU A 154 -2.53 -20.67 8.21
N ILE A 155 -2.88 -19.45 8.65
CA ILE A 155 -3.43 -18.43 7.75
C ILE A 155 -2.45 -18.10 6.60
N ALA A 156 -1.18 -17.89 6.92
CA ALA A 156 -0.15 -17.59 5.92
C ALA A 156 0.03 -18.77 4.95
N LYS A 157 -0.03 -20.01 5.45
CA LYS A 157 0.03 -21.22 4.63
C LYS A 157 -1.16 -21.33 3.68
N ASP A 158 -2.38 -21.09 4.15
CA ASP A 158 -3.58 -21.10 3.30
C ASP A 158 -3.48 -20.05 2.18
N TYR A 159 -3.01 -18.83 2.50
CA TYR A 159 -2.77 -17.81 1.48
C TYR A 159 -1.68 -18.21 0.49
N TYR A 160 -0.59 -18.79 0.98
CA TYR A 160 0.48 -19.28 0.15
C TYR A 160 -0.04 -20.33 -0.83
N GLU A 161 -0.69 -21.39 -0.34
CA GLU A 161 -1.20 -22.48 -1.17
C GLU A 161 -2.16 -21.98 -2.25
N TYR A 162 -3.09 -21.08 -1.88
CA TYR A 162 -4.05 -20.52 -2.82
C TYR A 162 -3.42 -19.59 -3.86
N TRP A 163 -2.74 -18.52 -3.41
CA TRP A 163 -2.27 -17.47 -4.31
C TRP A 163 -1.02 -17.86 -5.09
N PHE A 164 -0.09 -18.57 -4.44
CA PHE A 164 1.09 -19.08 -5.13
C PHE A 164 0.70 -20.18 -6.12
N GLY A 165 -0.22 -21.06 -5.72
CA GLY A 165 -0.80 -22.08 -6.60
C GLY A 165 -1.45 -21.47 -7.84
N ARG A 166 -2.27 -20.43 -7.66
CA ARG A 166 -2.88 -19.66 -8.75
C ARG A 166 -1.85 -18.99 -9.64
N GLY A 167 -0.82 -18.35 -9.07
CA GLY A 167 0.28 -17.73 -9.81
C GLY A 167 1.02 -18.74 -10.71
N LYS A 168 1.35 -19.92 -10.17
CA LYS A 168 1.92 -21.02 -10.96
C LYS A 168 1.00 -21.48 -12.10
N GLY A 169 -0.31 -21.55 -11.85
CA GLY A 169 -1.31 -21.89 -12.86
C GLY A 169 -1.31 -20.90 -14.02
N PHE A 170 -1.32 -19.61 -13.73
CA PHE A 170 -1.25 -18.56 -14.75
C PHE A 170 0.08 -18.56 -15.50
N LEU A 171 1.21 -18.78 -14.82
CA LEU A 171 2.52 -18.87 -15.47
C LEU A 171 2.61 -20.05 -16.44
N LYS A 172 2.03 -21.20 -16.07
CA LYS A 172 1.90 -22.35 -16.96
C LYS A 172 1.06 -21.98 -18.20
N GLY A 173 -0.09 -21.35 -18.01
CA GLY A 173 -0.95 -20.89 -19.11
C GLY A 173 -0.23 -19.90 -20.03
N ALA A 174 0.49 -18.93 -19.45
CA ALA A 174 1.29 -17.97 -20.21
C ALA A 174 2.33 -18.65 -21.12
N THR A 175 2.98 -19.70 -20.61
CA THR A 175 3.96 -20.49 -21.37
C THR A 175 3.30 -21.24 -22.53
N THR A 176 2.13 -21.84 -22.30
CA THR A 176 1.35 -22.50 -23.37
C THR A 176 0.98 -21.50 -24.46
N TYR A 177 0.35 -20.37 -24.08
CA TYR A 177 -0.03 -19.33 -25.04
C TYR A 177 1.15 -18.75 -25.80
N LEU A 178 2.33 -18.66 -25.18
CA LEU A 178 3.54 -18.22 -25.86
C LEU A 178 3.97 -19.20 -26.95
N ASN A 179 3.98 -20.49 -26.64
CA ASN A 179 4.36 -21.54 -27.60
C ASN A 179 3.39 -21.62 -28.78
N ASP A 180 2.11 -21.35 -28.54
CA ASP A 180 1.05 -21.32 -29.55
C ASP A 180 1.02 -19.99 -30.34
N SER A 181 1.98 -19.09 -30.11
CA SER A 181 2.04 -17.75 -30.70
C SER A 181 0.83 -16.85 -30.38
N GLU A 182 0.08 -17.17 -29.32
CA GLU A 182 -1.03 -16.37 -28.80
C GLU A 182 -0.52 -15.29 -27.83
N TYR A 183 0.31 -14.38 -28.34
CA TYR A 183 1.07 -13.42 -27.54
C TYR A 183 0.21 -12.55 -26.60
N ALA A 184 -0.98 -12.14 -27.05
CA ALA A 184 -1.88 -11.32 -26.22
C ALA A 184 -2.38 -12.07 -24.97
N LEU A 185 -2.74 -13.35 -25.12
CA LEU A 185 -3.17 -14.20 -24.01
C LEU A 185 -2.01 -14.59 -23.11
N SER A 186 -0.81 -14.78 -23.68
CA SER A 186 0.41 -14.98 -22.92
C SER A 186 0.71 -13.77 -22.02
N ALA A 187 0.71 -12.56 -22.58
CA ALA A 187 0.96 -11.33 -21.82
C ALA A 187 -0.08 -11.10 -20.72
N PHE A 188 -1.37 -11.31 -21.02
CA PHE A 188 -2.43 -11.22 -20.00
C PHE A 188 -2.21 -12.23 -18.87
N SER A 189 -1.85 -13.47 -19.20
CA SER A 189 -1.59 -14.52 -18.22
C SER A 189 -0.34 -14.22 -17.37
N LEU A 190 0.70 -13.63 -17.95
CA LEU A 190 1.86 -13.14 -17.19
C LEU A 190 1.46 -12.06 -16.18
N HIS A 191 0.62 -11.10 -16.57
CA HIS A 191 0.11 -10.09 -15.62
C HIS A 191 -0.61 -10.74 -14.44
N GLN A 192 -1.50 -11.70 -14.71
CA GLN A 192 -2.24 -12.41 -13.66
C GLN A 192 -1.32 -13.28 -12.77
N ALA A 193 -0.29 -13.88 -13.35
CA ALA A 193 0.74 -14.60 -12.61
C ALA A 193 1.46 -13.66 -11.64
N THR A 194 1.97 -12.53 -12.14
CA THR A 194 2.66 -11.53 -11.31
C THR A 194 1.77 -10.97 -10.22
N GLU A 195 0.51 -10.58 -10.52
CA GLU A 195 -0.43 -10.12 -9.50
C GLU A 195 -0.63 -11.17 -8.41
N SER A 196 -0.78 -12.44 -8.78
CA SER A 196 -0.99 -13.54 -7.83
C SER A 196 0.23 -13.80 -6.95
N LEU A 197 1.43 -13.72 -7.52
CA LEU A 197 2.69 -13.90 -6.78
C LEU A 197 2.95 -12.73 -5.81
N TYR A 198 2.73 -11.49 -6.24
CA TYR A 198 2.77 -10.35 -5.33
C TYR A 198 1.71 -10.44 -4.24
N SER A 199 0.49 -10.87 -4.57
CA SER A 199 -0.57 -11.12 -3.59
C SER A 199 -0.15 -12.17 -2.55
N THR A 200 0.57 -13.21 -2.97
CA THR A 200 1.13 -14.23 -2.09
C THR A 200 2.03 -13.58 -1.04
N ILE A 201 3.00 -12.78 -1.48
CA ILE A 201 3.97 -12.12 -0.58
C ILE A 201 3.23 -11.19 0.38
N LEU A 202 2.37 -10.29 -0.13
CA LEU A 202 1.62 -9.37 0.71
C LEU A 202 0.78 -10.10 1.77
N LEU A 203 0.07 -11.18 1.39
CA LEU A 203 -0.78 -11.91 2.32
C LEU A 203 0.00 -12.75 3.32
N VAL A 204 1.11 -13.38 2.91
CA VAL A 204 1.94 -14.20 3.80
C VAL A 204 2.61 -13.32 4.86
N PHE A 205 3.18 -12.18 4.47
CA PHE A 205 3.96 -11.35 5.39
C PHE A 205 3.12 -10.29 6.12
N SER A 206 1.99 -9.87 5.58
CA SER A 206 1.19 -8.79 6.18
C SER A 206 -0.28 -9.13 6.42
N ASN A 207 -0.71 -10.33 6.02
CA ASN A 207 -2.10 -10.73 6.11
C ASN A 207 -3.04 -9.73 5.39
N TYR A 208 -2.55 -8.98 4.41
CA TYR A 208 -3.31 -7.97 3.67
C TYR A 208 -2.99 -8.00 2.19
N LYS A 209 -4.03 -7.84 1.36
CA LYS A 209 -3.91 -7.55 -0.07
C LYS A 209 -4.76 -6.33 -0.38
N PRO A 210 -4.19 -5.25 -0.92
CA PRO A 210 -4.98 -4.11 -1.35
C PRO A 210 -5.89 -4.47 -2.54
N LYS A 211 -7.00 -3.76 -2.68
CA LYS A 211 -7.93 -3.89 -3.81
C LYS A 211 -7.42 -3.14 -5.05
N LEU A 212 -6.24 -3.52 -5.53
CA LEU A 212 -5.60 -2.94 -6.71
C LEU A 212 -4.97 -4.02 -7.60
N HIS A 213 -4.89 -3.72 -8.89
CA HIS A 213 -4.38 -4.61 -9.95
C HIS A 213 -3.14 -4.05 -10.66
N ASN A 214 -2.69 -2.85 -10.27
CA ASN A 214 -1.54 -2.19 -10.88
C ASN A 214 -0.25 -2.84 -10.34
N LEU A 215 0.51 -3.51 -11.21
CA LEU A 215 1.70 -4.26 -10.83
C LEU A 215 2.82 -3.37 -10.28
N GLN A 216 2.97 -2.14 -10.76
CA GLN A 216 3.98 -1.21 -10.23
C GLN A 216 3.68 -0.85 -8.77
N LYS A 217 2.41 -0.56 -8.46
CA LYS A 217 1.97 -0.31 -7.08
C LYS A 217 2.11 -1.54 -6.19
N LEU A 218 1.73 -2.73 -6.70
CA LEU A 218 1.93 -3.98 -5.95
C LEU A 218 3.41 -4.27 -5.70
N GLY A 219 4.26 -4.10 -6.70
CA GLY A 219 5.70 -4.30 -6.61
C GLY A 219 6.34 -3.37 -5.59
N SER A 220 5.95 -2.09 -5.58
CA SER A 220 6.38 -1.14 -4.55
C SER A 220 6.03 -1.62 -3.13
N MET A 221 4.78 -2.06 -2.92
CA MET A 221 4.33 -2.56 -1.62
C MET A 221 5.05 -3.85 -1.20
N VAL A 222 5.26 -4.78 -2.14
CA VAL A 222 5.98 -6.04 -1.95
C VAL A 222 7.45 -5.80 -1.64
N GLY A 223 8.03 -4.78 -2.27
CA GLY A 223 9.39 -4.36 -2.05
C GLY A 223 9.69 -3.91 -0.62
N ASN A 224 8.67 -3.64 0.21
CA ASN A 224 8.90 -3.35 1.63
C ASN A 224 9.30 -4.59 2.45
N TYR A 225 9.19 -5.81 1.90
CA TYR A 225 9.53 -7.06 2.60
C TYR A 225 10.94 -7.58 2.26
N ASP A 226 11.41 -7.37 1.03
CA ASP A 226 12.74 -7.79 0.58
C ASP A 226 13.21 -6.88 -0.57
N SER A 227 14.47 -6.44 -0.52
CA SER A 227 15.07 -5.57 -1.54
C SER A 227 15.30 -6.27 -2.87
N GLU A 228 15.51 -7.59 -2.89
CA GLU A 228 15.69 -8.35 -4.14
C GLU A 228 14.42 -8.29 -5.01
N LEU A 229 13.25 -8.07 -4.40
CA LEU A 229 11.98 -7.95 -5.11
C LEU A 229 11.88 -6.68 -5.95
N TRP A 230 12.76 -5.69 -5.73
CA TRP A 230 12.87 -4.50 -6.56
C TRP A 230 13.48 -4.80 -7.93
N GLU A 231 14.28 -5.86 -8.04
CA GLU A 231 15.06 -6.20 -9.24
C GLU A 231 14.31 -7.16 -10.19
N VAL A 232 13.11 -7.61 -9.81
CA VAL A 232 12.35 -8.63 -10.56
C VAL A 232 11.89 -8.15 -11.92
N PHE A 233 11.65 -6.83 -12.08
CA PHE A 233 11.29 -6.22 -13.36
C PHE A 233 12.29 -5.13 -13.74
N PRO A 234 12.61 -4.97 -15.04
CA PRO A 234 13.54 -3.94 -15.53
C PRO A 234 13.00 -2.52 -15.37
#